data_AF-A0A1Y4JAW2-F1
#
_entry.id   AF-A0A1Y4JAW2-F1
#
_cell.length_a   1.000
_cell.length_b   1.000
_cell.length_c   1.000
_cell.angle_alpha   90.00
_cell.angle_beta   90.00
_cell.angle_gamma   90.00
#
_symmetry.space_group_name_H-M   'P 1'
#
loop_
_entity.id
_entity.type
_entity.pdbx_description
1 polymer ?
#
loop_
_entity_poly.entity_id
_entity_poly.type
_entity_poly.pdbx_seq_one_letter_code
_entity_poly.pdbx_strand_id
1 'polypeptide(L)'
;MILPIYVYGQPVLREEAKDITPDYPNLKELIQNMFETMDRADGVGLAAPQIGLPIRVVVINLDVLADDFPEYKDFRHAYINPRIVETGDNIVSMDEGCLSLPGIHESVKRPDKIHVTYLDEDMNPHDEWVEGYLARVMQHEFDHLEGTMFIDHLSALRKQMIKGKLNGMLKGKARCSYKVKTVK
;
A
#
# COMPACT_ATOMS: atom_id res chain seq x y z
N MET A 1 12.87 13.53 1.54
CA MET A 1 13.68 12.91 0.46
C MET A 1 12.83 11.90 -0.33
N ILE A 2 12.91 11.95 -1.66
CA ILE A 2 12.19 11.00 -2.53
C ILE A 2 12.96 9.67 -2.67
N LEU A 3 12.35 8.60 -2.17
CA LEU A 3 12.85 7.23 -2.19
C LEU A 3 12.47 6.54 -3.52
N PRO A 4 13.25 5.54 -3.98
CA PRO A 4 12.85 4.73 -5.13
C PRO A 4 11.75 3.74 -4.72
N ILE A 5 10.69 3.62 -5.53
CA ILE A 5 9.65 2.61 -5.33
C ILE A 5 10.09 1.28 -5.97
N TYR A 6 10.04 0.21 -5.19
CA TYR A 6 10.39 -1.14 -5.60
C TYR A 6 9.25 -1.71 -6.43
N VAL A 7 9.58 -2.22 -7.62
CA VAL A 7 8.58 -2.79 -8.54
C VAL A 7 8.55 -4.32 -8.46
N TYR A 8 7.47 -4.90 -8.99
CA TYR A 8 7.24 -6.33 -9.06
C TYR A 8 8.48 -7.14 -9.45
N GLY A 9 8.78 -8.17 -8.66
CA GLY A 9 9.96 -9.03 -8.80
C GLY A 9 11.06 -8.75 -7.78
N GLN A 10 11.00 -7.64 -7.05
CA GLN A 10 11.89 -7.41 -5.92
C GLN A 10 11.52 -8.35 -4.74
N PRO A 11 12.50 -9.06 -4.13
CA PRO A 11 12.22 -10.00 -3.03
C PRO A 11 11.47 -9.38 -1.85
N VAL A 12 11.82 -8.15 -1.46
CA VAL A 12 11.22 -7.43 -0.33
C VAL A 12 9.70 -7.26 -0.43
N LEU A 13 9.14 -7.23 -1.65
CA LEU A 13 7.68 -7.13 -1.86
C LEU A 13 6.94 -8.45 -1.54
N ARG A 14 7.68 -9.53 -1.27
CA ARG A 14 7.18 -10.86 -0.92
C ARG A 14 7.60 -11.27 0.49
N GLU A 15 8.28 -10.40 1.22
CA GLU A 15 8.70 -10.64 2.60
C GLU A 15 7.62 -10.17 3.57
N GLU A 16 7.34 -10.98 4.60
CA GLU A 16 6.52 -10.54 5.73
C GLU A 16 7.27 -9.47 6.52
N ALA A 17 6.65 -8.31 6.67
CA ALA A 17 7.22 -7.15 7.31
C ALA A 17 7.18 -7.29 8.83
N LYS A 18 8.21 -6.76 9.51
CA LYS A 18 8.38 -6.89 10.96
C LYS A 18 7.83 -5.68 11.71
N ASP A 19 7.29 -5.92 12.90
CA ASP A 19 6.92 -4.86 13.81
C ASP A 19 8.14 -4.01 14.21
N ILE A 20 7.89 -2.73 14.46
CA ILE A 20 8.87 -1.78 14.98
C ILE A 20 8.49 -1.32 16.39
N THR A 21 9.48 -0.88 17.15
CA THR A 21 9.29 -0.27 18.46
C THR A 21 9.28 1.26 18.34
N PRO A 22 8.85 2.00 19.39
CA PRO A 22 8.98 3.46 19.43
C PRO A 22 10.41 3.99 19.24
N ASP A 23 11.41 3.16 19.52
CA ASP A 23 12.83 3.49 19.38
C ASP A 23 13.36 3.30 17.94
N TYR A 24 12.49 3.02 16.96
CA TYR A 24 12.92 2.86 15.57
C TYR A 24 13.61 4.14 15.08
N PRO A 25 14.87 4.05 14.59
CA PRO A 25 15.67 5.22 14.30
C PRO A 25 15.06 6.04 13.17
N ASN A 26 14.96 7.36 13.39
CA ASN A 26 14.49 8.34 12.41
C ASN A 26 13.08 8.05 11.87
N LEU A 27 12.18 7.43 12.65
CA LEU A 27 10.83 7.06 12.21
C LEU A 27 10.04 8.25 11.62
N LYS A 28 10.08 9.42 12.27
CA LYS A 28 9.39 10.63 11.78
C LYS A 28 9.91 11.07 10.41
N GLU A 29 11.22 11.06 10.22
CA GLU A 29 11.83 11.39 8.92
C GLU A 29 11.47 10.34 7.86
N LEU A 30 11.45 9.05 8.23
CA LEU A 30 11.05 7.97 7.34
C LEU A 30 9.61 8.14 6.85
N ILE A 31 8.66 8.40 7.77
CA ILE A 31 7.25 8.64 7.46
C ILE A 31 7.12 9.83 6.50
N GLN A 32 7.81 10.94 6.77
CA GLN A 32 7.83 12.10 5.87
C GLN A 32 8.39 11.73 4.48
N ASN A 33 9.48 10.96 4.42
CA ASN A 33 10.05 10.51 3.15
C ASN A 33 9.09 9.60 2.37
N MET A 34 8.34 8.73 3.04
CA MET A 34 7.32 7.87 2.43
C MET A 34 6.19 8.72 1.84
N PHE A 35 5.69 9.68 2.62
CA PHE A 35 4.70 10.66 2.18
C PHE A 35 5.14 11.44 0.94
N GLU A 36 6.32 12.06 0.96
CA GLU A 36 6.87 12.79 -0.20
C GLU A 36 7.05 11.88 -1.43
N THR A 37 7.42 10.62 -1.21
CA THR A 37 7.59 9.62 -2.27
C THR A 37 6.25 9.24 -2.91
N MET A 38 5.23 9.01 -2.08
CA MET A 38 3.88 8.67 -2.49
C MET A 38 3.22 9.84 -3.24
N ASP A 39 3.29 11.05 -2.69
CA ASP A 39 2.70 12.25 -3.31
C ASP A 39 3.33 12.49 -4.69
N ARG A 40 4.67 12.37 -4.82
CA ARG A 40 5.35 12.55 -6.11
C ARG A 40 5.04 11.46 -7.14
N ALA A 41 4.56 10.31 -6.69
CA ALA A 41 4.13 9.22 -7.55
C ALA A 41 2.63 9.25 -7.85
N ASP A 42 1.93 10.31 -7.41
CA ASP A 42 0.46 10.47 -7.53
C ASP A 42 -0.30 9.28 -6.91
N GLY A 43 0.21 8.75 -5.80
CA GLY A 43 -0.41 7.64 -5.05
C GLY A 43 -1.22 8.10 -3.85
N VAL A 44 -2.14 7.25 -3.39
CA VAL A 44 -2.97 7.47 -2.19
C VAL A 44 -2.52 6.65 -0.97
N GLY A 45 -1.66 5.64 -1.19
CA GLY A 45 -1.10 4.76 -0.18
C GLY A 45 0.31 4.31 -0.55
N LEU A 46 1.14 4.06 0.46
CA LEU A 46 2.48 3.50 0.30
C LEU A 46 2.92 2.73 1.55
N ALA A 47 3.27 1.46 1.38
CA ALA A 47 3.85 0.61 2.42
C ALA A 47 5.39 0.62 2.40
N ALA A 48 6.02 0.49 3.57
CA ALA A 48 7.48 0.48 3.70
C ALA A 48 8.20 -0.61 2.87
N PRO A 49 7.64 -1.83 2.67
CA PRO A 49 8.22 -2.80 1.73
C PRO A 49 8.40 -2.24 0.31
N GLN A 50 7.52 -1.34 -0.12
CA GLN A 50 7.59 -0.70 -1.44
C GLN A 50 8.73 0.31 -1.56
N ILE A 51 9.37 0.72 -0.48
CA ILE A 51 10.63 1.50 -0.49
C ILE A 51 11.83 0.67 -0.05
N GLY A 52 11.67 -0.67 0.04
CA GLY A 52 12.75 -1.60 0.34
C GLY A 52 12.99 -1.87 1.81
N LEU A 53 12.05 -1.52 2.70
CA LEU A 53 12.15 -1.76 4.13
C LEU A 53 11.09 -2.78 4.58
N PRO A 54 11.47 -4.00 5.01
CA PRO A 54 10.52 -5.02 5.46
C PRO A 54 10.04 -4.77 6.90
N ILE A 55 9.43 -3.60 7.12
CA ILE A 55 8.86 -3.17 8.40
C ILE A 55 7.39 -2.76 8.24
N ARG A 56 6.63 -2.82 9.33
CA ARG A 56 5.19 -2.58 9.33
C ARG A 56 4.87 -1.10 9.50
N VAL A 57 5.13 -0.34 8.45
CA VAL A 57 4.79 1.08 8.36
C VAL A 57 4.09 1.34 7.04
N VAL A 58 2.98 2.04 7.10
CA VAL A 58 2.16 2.45 5.95
C VAL A 58 1.84 3.93 6.09
N VAL A 59 1.79 4.65 4.97
CA VAL A 59 1.25 6.01 4.90
C VAL A 59 0.07 6.05 3.94
N ILE A 60 -0.97 6.83 4.27
CA ILE A 60 -2.15 7.03 3.42
C ILE A 60 -2.46 8.53 3.38
N ASN A 61 -2.74 9.05 2.19
CA ASN A 61 -3.22 10.41 1.98
C ASN A 61 -4.43 10.39 1.05
N LEU A 62 -5.60 10.73 1.57
CA LEU A 62 -6.85 10.79 0.81
C LEU A 62 -7.31 12.23 0.54
N ASP A 63 -6.57 13.24 1.00
CA ASP A 63 -6.89 14.66 0.76
C ASP A 63 -6.98 15.02 -0.73
N VAL A 64 -6.24 14.30 -1.58
CA VAL A 64 -6.31 14.45 -3.05
C VAL A 64 -7.69 14.11 -3.64
N LEU A 65 -8.57 13.49 -2.86
CA LEU A 65 -9.95 13.16 -3.22
C LEU A 65 -10.98 14.11 -2.59
N ALA A 66 -10.54 15.10 -1.80
CA ALA A 66 -11.41 15.95 -1.00
C ALA A 66 -12.39 16.82 -1.82
N ASP A 67 -12.06 17.09 -3.09
CA ASP A 67 -12.95 17.82 -4.01
C ASP A 67 -14.25 17.03 -4.30
N ASP A 68 -14.15 15.71 -4.42
CA ASP A 68 -15.28 14.81 -4.67
C ASP A 68 -15.83 14.19 -3.37
N PHE A 69 -14.97 14.02 -2.36
CA PHE A 69 -15.25 13.36 -1.08
C PHE A 69 -14.78 14.22 0.10
N PRO A 70 -15.56 15.24 0.50
CA PRO A 70 -15.15 16.21 1.51
C PRO A 70 -14.78 15.61 2.88
N GLU A 71 -15.23 14.39 3.19
CA GLU A 71 -14.84 13.65 4.38
C GLU A 71 -13.35 13.30 4.46
N TYR A 72 -12.65 13.28 3.32
CA TYR A 72 -11.20 13.03 3.25
C TYR A 72 -10.36 14.30 3.28
N LYS A 73 -10.99 15.46 3.46
CA LYS A 73 -10.25 16.71 3.63
C LYS A 73 -9.28 16.61 4.80
N ASP A 74 -8.04 17.01 4.56
CA ASP A 74 -6.92 16.93 5.51
C ASP A 74 -6.60 15.48 5.97
N PHE A 75 -7.09 14.45 5.27
CA PHE A 75 -6.85 13.05 5.62
C PHE A 75 -5.45 12.59 5.21
N ARG A 76 -4.53 12.54 6.18
CA ARG A 76 -3.14 12.14 5.95
C ARG A 76 -2.55 11.50 7.20
N HIS A 77 -2.43 10.18 7.20
CA HIS A 77 -2.09 9.40 8.41
C HIS A 77 -1.02 8.34 8.16
N ALA A 78 -0.21 8.08 9.18
CA ALA A 78 0.71 6.96 9.20
C ALA A 78 0.18 5.85 10.12
N TYR A 79 0.39 4.61 9.70
CA TYR A 79 -0.07 3.43 10.41
C TYR A 79 1.14 2.55 10.70
N ILE A 80 1.45 2.39 11.99
CA ILE A 80 2.60 1.63 12.48
C ILE A 80 2.10 0.35 13.14
N ASN A 81 2.78 -0.75 12.82
CA ASN A 81 2.40 -2.12 13.19
C ASN A 81 0.93 -2.47 12.92
N PRO A 82 0.31 -2.01 11.82
CA PRO A 82 -1.12 -2.19 11.66
C PRO A 82 -1.48 -3.66 11.39
N ARG A 83 -2.67 -4.07 11.82
CA ARG A 83 -3.26 -5.40 11.63
C ARG A 83 -4.75 -5.29 11.36
N ILE A 84 -5.26 -6.11 10.43
CA ILE A 84 -6.68 -6.42 10.34
C ILE A 84 -6.95 -7.57 11.31
N VAL A 85 -7.81 -7.33 12.29
CA VAL A 85 -8.18 -8.34 13.30
C VAL A 85 -9.50 -9.03 12.96
N GLU A 86 -10.36 -8.37 12.20
CA GLU A 86 -11.66 -8.90 11.75
C GLU A 86 -12.06 -8.25 10.42
N THR A 87 -12.86 -8.96 9.62
CA THR A 87 -13.43 -8.44 8.37
C THR A 87 -14.95 -8.56 8.41
N GLY A 88 -15.65 -7.59 7.85
CA GLY A 88 -17.09 -7.71 7.61
C GLY A 88 -17.42 -8.76 6.54
N ASP A 89 -18.68 -9.19 6.52
CA ASP A 89 -19.16 -10.25 5.61
C ASP A 89 -19.39 -9.78 4.16
N ASN A 90 -19.64 -8.48 3.98
CA ASN A 90 -19.99 -7.92 2.69
C ASN A 90 -18.75 -7.73 1.82
N ILE A 91 -18.77 -8.31 0.61
CA ILE A 91 -17.66 -8.20 -0.35
C ILE A 91 -18.04 -7.23 -1.48
N VAL A 92 -17.18 -6.24 -1.71
CA VAL A 92 -17.31 -5.27 -2.80
C VAL A 92 -16.16 -5.39 -3.81
N SER A 93 -16.46 -5.11 -5.08
CA SER A 93 -15.48 -5.11 -6.17
C SER A 93 -15.13 -3.67 -6.54
N MET A 94 -13.83 -3.33 -6.53
CA MET A 94 -13.34 -2.00 -6.89
C MET A 94 -12.05 -2.14 -7.70
N ASP A 95 -11.79 -1.21 -8.59
CA ASP A 95 -10.53 -1.17 -9.34
C ASP A 95 -9.38 -0.70 -8.44
N GLU A 96 -8.29 -1.46 -8.43
CA GLU A 96 -7.06 -1.15 -7.72
C GLU A 96 -5.91 -0.94 -8.71
N GLY A 97 -5.04 0.02 -8.39
CA GLY A 97 -3.72 0.17 -8.96
C GLY A 97 -2.65 -0.01 -7.88
N CYS A 98 -1.37 -0.09 -8.27
CA CYS A 98 -0.28 -0.12 -7.31
C CYS A 98 0.99 0.51 -7.91
N LEU A 99 1.68 1.33 -7.12
CA LEU A 99 2.94 1.94 -7.52
C LEU A 99 4.06 0.91 -7.80
N SER A 100 3.98 -0.28 -7.18
CA SER A 100 4.90 -1.39 -7.45
C SER A 100 4.54 -2.19 -8.72
N LEU A 101 3.38 -1.93 -9.34
CA LEU A 101 2.87 -2.60 -10.54
C LEU A 101 2.44 -1.56 -11.59
N PRO A 102 3.36 -0.70 -12.07
CA PRO A 102 3.02 0.45 -12.90
C PRO A 102 2.25 0.06 -14.17
N GLY A 103 1.10 0.70 -14.39
CA GLY A 103 0.25 0.51 -15.56
C GLY A 103 -0.60 -0.76 -15.53
N ILE A 104 -0.78 -1.40 -14.37
CA ILE A 104 -1.73 -2.48 -14.14
C ILE A 104 -2.83 -1.95 -13.21
N HIS A 105 -4.07 -2.05 -13.69
CA HIS A 105 -5.28 -1.73 -12.93
C HIS A 105 -6.27 -2.85 -13.13
N GLU A 106 -6.81 -3.40 -12.05
CA GLU A 106 -7.71 -4.54 -12.09
C GLU A 106 -8.77 -4.46 -10.99
N SER A 107 -9.94 -5.04 -11.26
CA SER A 107 -11.01 -5.13 -10.26
C SER A 107 -10.71 -6.22 -9.24
N VAL A 108 -10.67 -5.85 -7.96
CA VAL A 108 -10.36 -6.73 -6.83
C VAL A 108 -11.54 -6.78 -5.86
N LYS A 109 -11.86 -7.99 -5.38
CA LYS A 109 -12.91 -8.21 -4.39
C LYS A 109 -12.32 -8.17 -2.99
N ARG A 110 -12.88 -7.36 -2.11
CA ARG A 110 -12.50 -7.25 -0.70
C ARG A 110 -13.72 -6.99 0.19
N PRO A 111 -13.67 -7.35 1.49
CA PRO A 111 -14.57 -6.82 2.49
C PRO A 111 -14.75 -5.29 2.38
N ASP A 112 -15.99 -4.81 2.49
CA ASP A 112 -16.32 -3.37 2.51
C ASP A 112 -15.94 -2.69 3.83
N LYS A 113 -15.69 -3.49 4.86
CA LYS A 113 -15.43 -3.07 6.23
C LYS A 113 -14.44 -4.00 6.93
N ILE A 114 -13.55 -3.44 7.73
CA ILE A 114 -12.49 -4.13 8.47
C ILE A 114 -12.38 -3.59 9.89
N HIS A 115 -12.02 -4.44 10.84
CA HIS A 115 -11.60 -4.05 12.18
C HIS A 115 -10.08 -4.04 12.21
N VAL A 116 -9.48 -2.92 12.58
CA VAL A 116 -8.03 -2.74 12.54
C VAL A 116 -7.47 -2.29 13.88
N THR A 117 -6.28 -2.79 14.20
CA THR A 117 -5.46 -2.29 15.30
C THR A 117 -4.15 -1.75 14.76
N TYR A 118 -3.70 -0.61 15.28
CA TYR A 118 -2.45 0.02 14.84
C TYR A 118 -1.95 1.05 15.86
N LEU A 119 -0.74 1.57 15.63
CA LEU A 119 -0.20 2.75 16.30
C LEU A 119 -0.15 3.91 15.30
N ASP A 120 -0.51 5.12 15.71
CA ASP A 120 -0.36 6.33 14.89
C ASP A 120 1.07 6.88 14.90
N GLU A 121 1.32 7.98 14.17
CA GLU A 121 2.63 8.65 14.10
C GLU A 121 3.20 9.14 15.46
N ASP A 122 2.34 9.28 16.47
CA ASP A 122 2.70 9.64 17.83
C ASP A 122 2.74 8.42 18.77
N MET A 123 2.65 7.21 18.20
CA MET A 123 2.66 5.91 18.87
C MET A 123 1.46 5.67 19.79
N ASN A 124 0.34 6.37 19.59
CA ASN A 124 -0.89 6.07 20.32
C ASN A 124 -1.61 4.88 19.68
N PRO A 125 -2.16 3.96 20.49
CA PRO A 125 -2.88 2.80 19.98
C PRO A 125 -4.29 3.15 19.53
N HIS A 126 -4.70 2.51 18.43
CA HIS A 126 -6.04 2.56 17.87
C HIS A 126 -6.59 1.14 17.67
N ASP A 127 -7.89 0.98 17.89
CA ASP A 127 -8.65 -0.26 17.73
C ASP A 127 -10.06 0.13 17.25
N GLU A 128 -10.30 0.03 15.93
CA GLU A 128 -11.48 0.63 15.32
C GLU A 128 -11.95 -0.07 14.06
N TRP A 129 -13.24 0.10 13.77
CA TRP A 129 -13.85 -0.37 12.54
C TRP A 129 -13.79 0.71 11.47
N VAL A 130 -13.28 0.34 10.30
CA VAL A 130 -13.12 1.22 9.15
C VAL A 130 -13.88 0.64 7.96
N GLU A 131 -14.57 1.49 7.19
CA GLU A 131 -15.38 1.08 6.04
C GLU A 131 -15.12 1.94 4.80
N GLY A 132 -15.68 1.53 3.66
CA GLY A 132 -15.64 2.30 2.42
C GLY A 132 -14.26 2.35 1.77
N TYR A 133 -13.92 3.50 1.17
CA TYR A 133 -12.68 3.62 0.39
C TYR A 133 -11.42 3.57 1.28
N LEU A 134 -11.48 4.09 2.50
CA LEU A 134 -10.37 3.95 3.45
C LEU A 134 -10.10 2.47 3.79
N ALA A 135 -11.14 1.69 4.06
CA ALA A 135 -10.99 0.24 4.29
C ALA A 135 -10.37 -0.47 3.09
N ARG A 136 -10.69 -0.04 1.86
CA ARG A 136 -10.06 -0.57 0.64
C ARG A 136 -8.57 -0.28 0.60
N VAL A 137 -8.17 0.98 0.84
CA VAL A 137 -6.76 1.39 0.80
C VAL A 137 -5.98 0.70 1.92
N MET A 138 -6.50 0.66 3.14
CA MET A 138 -5.87 -0.06 4.26
C MET A 138 -5.63 -1.54 3.95
N GLN A 139 -6.62 -2.25 3.41
CA GLN A 139 -6.44 -3.65 3.02
C GLN A 139 -5.36 -3.83 1.95
N HIS A 140 -5.29 -2.93 0.97
CA HIS A 140 -4.23 -2.96 -0.04
C HIS A 140 -2.85 -2.74 0.57
N GLU A 141 -2.70 -1.72 1.40
CA GLU A 141 -1.42 -1.39 2.00
C GLU A 141 -0.97 -2.42 3.04
N PHE A 142 -1.91 -3.03 3.77
CA PHE A 142 -1.59 -4.05 4.76
C PHE A 142 -1.24 -5.38 4.09
N ASP A 143 -1.81 -5.70 2.93
CA ASP A 143 -1.36 -6.84 2.11
C ASP A 143 0.15 -6.74 1.81
N HIS A 144 0.67 -5.53 1.49
CA HIS A 144 2.11 -5.36 1.25
C HIS A 144 2.95 -5.71 2.48
N LEU A 145 2.42 -5.48 3.69
CA LEU A 145 3.10 -5.88 4.92
C LEU A 145 3.13 -7.40 5.10
N GLU A 146 2.21 -8.13 4.47
CA GLU A 146 2.18 -9.60 4.45
C GLU A 146 2.89 -10.19 3.21
N GLY A 147 3.62 -9.37 2.42
CA GLY A 147 4.23 -9.81 1.16
C GLY A 147 3.23 -10.18 0.06
N THR A 148 1.98 -9.74 0.22
CA THR A 148 0.87 -9.95 -0.72
C THR A 148 0.69 -8.71 -1.58
N MET A 149 0.38 -8.91 -2.86
CA MET A 149 0.04 -7.80 -3.77
C MET A 149 -1.37 -8.03 -4.31
N PHE A 150 -2.06 -6.96 -4.70
CA PHE A 150 -3.45 -7.06 -5.17
C PHE A 150 -3.64 -8.07 -6.32
N ILE A 151 -2.61 -8.25 -7.17
CA ILE A 151 -2.64 -9.21 -8.27
C ILE A 151 -2.84 -10.65 -7.79
N ASP A 152 -2.52 -10.97 -6.54
CA ASP A 152 -2.68 -12.30 -5.96
C ASP A 152 -4.15 -12.63 -5.68
N HIS A 153 -5.00 -11.62 -5.51
CA HIS A 153 -6.45 -11.76 -5.35
C HIS A 153 -7.20 -11.95 -6.68
N LEU A 154 -6.51 -11.77 -7.81
CA LEU A 154 -7.13 -11.89 -9.14
C LEU A 154 -7.41 -13.35 -9.51
N SER A 155 -8.47 -13.55 -10.30
CA SER A 155 -8.78 -14.85 -10.90
C SER A 155 -7.65 -15.31 -11.83
N ALA A 156 -7.52 -16.63 -12.02
CA ALA A 156 -6.50 -17.21 -12.89
C ALA A 156 -6.56 -16.65 -14.33
N LEU A 157 -7.77 -16.40 -14.84
CA LEU A 157 -7.96 -15.82 -16.17
C LEU A 157 -7.41 -14.39 -16.24
N ARG A 158 -7.72 -13.52 -15.26
CA ARG A 158 -7.21 -12.14 -15.22
C ARG A 158 -5.69 -12.12 -15.03
N LYS A 159 -5.14 -12.95 -14.15
CA LYS A 159 -3.68 -13.14 -13.99
C LYS A 159 -3.01 -13.52 -15.32
N GLN A 160 -3.61 -14.41 -16.10
CA GLN A 160 -3.09 -14.81 -17.41
C GLN A 160 -3.11 -13.65 -18.42
N MET A 161 -4.14 -12.80 -18.41
CA MET A 161 -4.23 -11.62 -19.28
C MET A 161 -3.12 -10.59 -19.00
N ILE A 162 -2.73 -10.40 -17.73
CA ILE A 162 -1.68 -9.44 -17.34
C ILE A 162 -0.27 -10.04 -17.31
N LYS A 163 -0.13 -11.35 -17.51
CA LYS A 163 1.16 -12.08 -17.43
C LYS A 163 2.27 -11.48 -18.28
N GLY A 164 1.95 -10.94 -19.46
CA GLY A 164 2.92 -10.27 -20.32
C GLY A 164 3.56 -9.03 -19.68
N LYS A 165 2.76 -8.21 -18.98
CA LYS A 165 3.24 -7.03 -18.24
C LYS A 165 4.09 -7.46 -17.04
N LEU A 166 3.62 -8.44 -16.26
CA LEU A 166 4.36 -8.98 -15.11
C LEU A 166 5.72 -9.55 -15.51
N ASN A 167 5.77 -10.36 -16.57
CA ASN A 167 7.03 -10.89 -17.12
C ASN A 167 7.96 -9.78 -17.65
N GLY A 168 7.40 -8.66 -18.10
CA GLY A 168 8.17 -7.47 -18.46
C GLY A 168 8.89 -6.87 -17.24
N MET A 169 8.18 -6.69 -16.13
CA MET A 169 8.73 -6.16 -14.88
C MET A 169 9.81 -7.07 -14.28
N LEU A 170 9.60 -8.40 -14.34
CA LEU A 170 10.62 -9.39 -13.94
C LEU A 170 11.91 -9.31 -14.78
N LYS A 171 11.85 -8.74 -15.98
CA LYS A 171 13.00 -8.48 -16.86
C LYS A 171 13.52 -7.03 -16.73
N GLY A 172 13.15 -6.34 -15.66
CA GLY A 172 13.56 -4.97 -15.38
C GLY A 172 12.79 -3.88 -16.12
N LYS A 173 11.73 -4.22 -16.87
CA LYS A 173 10.92 -3.21 -17.59
C LYS A 173 9.87 -2.60 -16.66
N ALA A 174 10.04 -1.34 -16.30
CA ALA A 174 9.01 -0.52 -15.67
C ALA A 174 8.94 0.83 -16.38
N ARG A 175 7.73 1.26 -16.76
CA ARG A 175 7.49 2.59 -17.36
C ARG A 175 6.58 3.37 -16.44
N CYS A 176 7.13 4.40 -15.79
CA CYS A 176 6.43 5.31 -14.90
C CYS A 176 7.20 6.64 -14.84
N SER A 177 6.54 7.69 -14.33
CA SER A 177 7.09 9.05 -14.18
C SER A 177 7.93 9.23 -12.92
N TYR A 178 7.87 8.29 -11.98
CA TYR A 178 8.53 8.36 -10.67
C TYR A 178 9.75 7.45 -10.58
N LYS A 179 10.56 7.69 -9.53
CA LYS A 179 11.80 6.98 -9.28
C LYS A 179 11.51 5.54 -8.85
N VAL A 180 12.07 4.56 -9.54
CA VAL A 180 11.84 3.13 -9.25
C VAL A 180 13.11 2.31 -9.10
N LYS A 181 12.99 1.19 -8.38
CA LYS A 181 13.99 0.14 -8.27
C LYS A 181 13.51 -1.12 -9.01
N THR A 182 14.02 -1.33 -10.22
CA THR A 182 13.70 -2.51 -11.05
C THR A 182 14.58 -3.72 -10.73
N VAL A 183 14.10 -4.91 -11.10
CA VAL A 183 14.90 -6.14 -11.07
C VAL A 183 16.13 -5.91 -11.96
N LYS A 184 17.33 -6.20 -11.43
CA LYS A 184 18.59 -6.08 -12.16
C LYS A 184 18.66 -7.08 -13.30
#